data_AF-A1XDU4-F1
#
_entry.id   AF-A1XDU4-F1
#
_cell.length_a   1.000
_cell.length_b   1.000
_cell.length_c   1.000
_cell.angle_alpha   90.00
_cell.angle_beta   90.00
_cell.angle_gamma   90.00
#
_symmetry.space_group_name_H-M   'P 1'
#
loop_
_entity.id
_entity.type
_entity.pdbx_description
1 polymer ?
#
loop_
_entity_poly.entity_id
_entity_poly.type
_entity_poly.pdbx_seq_one_letter_code
_entity_poly.pdbx_strand_id
1 'polypeptide(L)'
;ATFLFLYVTILTVMGYSGATSKCATVGIQGIAWSFGGMIFALVYCTAGISGGHINPAVTFGLFLARKLSLTRAVFYIIMQCLGAICGAGVVKGFQQGLYMGNGGGANVVAPGYTKGSGLGAEIIGTFVLVYTVFSATDAKRNARDSHVPILAPLPIGFAVFLVH
;
A
#
# COMPACT_ATOMS: atom_id res chain seq x y z
N ALA A 1 7.32 -2.93 -8.36
CA ALA A 1 5.98 -2.64 -7.81
C ALA A 1 6.04 -1.59 -6.70
N THR A 2 6.67 -1.86 -5.55
CA THR A 2 6.69 -0.91 -4.41
C THR A 2 7.29 0.46 -4.75
N PHE A 3 8.29 0.53 -5.64
CA PHE A 3 8.76 1.80 -6.22
C PHE A 3 7.64 2.63 -6.86
N LEU A 4 6.90 2.03 -7.80
CA LEU A 4 5.80 2.70 -8.50
C LEU A 4 4.67 3.08 -7.53
N PHE A 5 4.39 2.20 -6.56
CA PHE A 5 3.40 2.46 -5.52
C PHE A 5 3.74 3.76 -4.76
N LEU A 6 4.92 3.86 -4.15
CA LEU A 6 5.30 5.04 -3.36
C LEU A 6 5.55 6.26 -4.23
N TYR A 7 6.09 6.09 -5.44
CA TYR A 7 6.25 7.21 -6.37
C TYR A 7 4.91 7.88 -6.67
N VAL A 8 3.89 7.11 -7.08
CA VAL A 8 2.58 7.66 -7.46
C VAL A 8 1.82 8.21 -6.26
N THR A 9 1.81 7.50 -5.12
CA THR A 9 1.04 7.95 -3.95
C THR A 9 1.65 9.19 -3.32
N ILE A 10 2.98 9.24 -3.13
CA ILE A 10 3.64 10.43 -2.60
C ILE A 10 3.49 11.60 -3.57
N LEU A 11 3.62 11.38 -4.88
CA LEU A 11 3.38 12.44 -5.88
C LEU A 11 1.95 12.99 -5.78
N THR A 12 0.96 12.12 -5.56
CA THR A 12 -0.44 12.54 -5.34
C THR A 12 -0.58 13.39 -4.07
N VAL A 13 0.06 12.98 -2.97
CA VAL A 13 0.08 13.75 -1.72
C VAL A 13 0.75 15.12 -1.91
N MET A 14 1.88 15.16 -2.64
CA MET A 14 2.57 16.43 -2.95
C MET A 14 1.69 17.34 -3.81
N GLY A 15 1.02 16.80 -4.83
CA GLY A 15 0.06 17.54 -5.65
C GLY A 15 -1.10 18.13 -4.83
N TYR A 16 -1.65 17.36 -3.88
CA TYR A 16 -2.67 17.85 -2.96
C TYR A 16 -2.17 18.94 -2.02
N SER A 17 -0.96 18.79 -1.48
CA SER A 17 -0.38 19.73 -0.51
C SER A 17 0.12 21.02 -1.18
N GLY A 18 0.56 20.96 -2.43
CA GLY A 18 1.04 22.12 -3.20
C GLY A 18 -0.05 22.90 -3.94
N ALA A 19 -1.30 22.44 -3.91
CA ALA A 19 -2.38 23.13 -4.59
C ALA A 19 -2.77 24.46 -3.92
N THR A 20 -3.08 25.46 -4.73
CA THR A 20 -3.49 26.81 -4.27
C THR A 20 -4.82 26.81 -3.53
N SER A 21 -5.71 25.86 -3.84
CA SER A 21 -6.96 25.63 -3.13
C SER A 21 -7.28 24.14 -3.13
N LYS A 22 -7.87 23.64 -2.04
CA LYS A 22 -8.29 22.24 -1.94
C LYS A 22 -9.41 21.91 -2.93
N CYS A 23 -10.23 22.89 -3.31
CA CYS A 23 -11.26 22.73 -4.33
C CYS A 23 -10.70 22.47 -5.74
N ALA A 24 -9.42 22.82 -5.98
CA ALA A 24 -8.74 22.55 -7.24
C ALA A 24 -8.08 21.16 -7.29
N THR A 25 -8.28 20.34 -6.25
CA THR A 25 -7.68 19.00 -6.12
C THR A 25 -8.75 17.91 -6.12
N VAL A 26 -8.31 16.66 -6.31
CA VAL A 26 -9.13 15.46 -6.07
C VAL A 26 -9.46 15.22 -4.58
N GLY A 27 -9.03 16.11 -3.69
CA GLY A 27 -9.26 16.03 -2.24
C GLY A 27 -8.49 14.89 -1.57
N ILE A 28 -8.73 14.74 -0.26
CA ILE A 28 -8.18 13.62 0.53
C ILE A 28 -8.72 12.28 0.00
N GLN A 29 -9.95 12.27 -0.52
CA GLN A 29 -10.54 11.10 -1.15
C GLN A 29 -9.73 10.62 -2.36
N GLY A 30 -9.18 11.54 -3.16
CA GLY A 30 -8.30 11.21 -4.27
C GLY A 30 -6.95 10.63 -3.85
N ILE A 31 -6.44 11.03 -2.67
CA ILE A 31 -5.27 10.39 -2.07
C ILE A 31 -5.60 8.94 -1.74
N ALA A 32 -6.70 8.67 -1.03
CA ALA A 32 -7.14 7.31 -0.70
C ALA A 32 -7.31 6.43 -1.96
N TRP A 33 -7.92 6.98 -3.03
CA TRP A 33 -8.04 6.30 -4.33
C TRP A 33 -6.69 5.98 -4.97
N SER A 34 -5.70 6.87 -4.85
CA SER A 34 -4.35 6.63 -5.36
C SER A 34 -3.71 5.43 -4.65
N PHE A 35 -3.83 5.33 -3.32
CA PHE A 35 -3.30 4.20 -2.56
C PHE A 35 -3.99 2.88 -2.93
N GLY A 36 -5.32 2.82 -2.87
CA GLY A 36 -6.06 1.60 -3.18
C GLY A 36 -5.97 1.18 -4.65
N GLY A 37 -6.08 2.15 -5.56
CA GLY A 37 -6.00 1.92 -7.01
C GLY A 37 -4.63 1.42 -7.44
N MET A 38 -3.55 1.99 -6.90
CA MET A 38 -2.20 1.51 -7.19
C MET A 38 -1.96 0.10 -6.65
N ILE A 39 -2.48 -0.24 -5.47
CA ILE A 39 -2.41 -1.61 -4.95
C ILE A 39 -3.19 -2.56 -5.85
N PHE A 40 -4.43 -2.24 -6.22
CA PHE A 40 -5.21 -3.04 -7.17
C PHE A 40 -4.42 -3.32 -8.46
N ALA A 41 -3.93 -2.26 -9.12
CA ALA A 41 -3.23 -2.37 -10.40
C ALA A 41 -1.92 -3.17 -10.26
N LEU A 42 -1.11 -2.88 -9.25
CA LEU A 42 0.18 -3.54 -9.08
C LEU A 42 0.05 -4.98 -8.60
N VAL A 43 -0.92 -5.31 -7.75
CA VAL A 43 -1.23 -6.69 -7.38
C VAL A 43 -1.67 -7.45 -8.63
N TYR A 44 -2.59 -6.91 -9.43
CA TYR A 44 -3.00 -7.53 -10.69
C TYR A 44 -1.80 -7.82 -11.61
N CYS A 45 -0.92 -6.84 -11.82
CA CYS A 45 0.25 -6.99 -12.68
C CYS A 45 1.31 -7.95 -12.13
N THR A 46 1.42 -8.12 -10.81
CA THR A 46 2.54 -8.87 -10.20
C THR A 46 2.14 -10.14 -9.46
N ALA A 47 0.84 -10.43 -9.32
CA ALA A 47 0.33 -11.62 -8.66
C ALA A 47 0.89 -12.92 -9.28
N GLY A 48 0.92 -13.03 -10.61
CA GLY A 48 1.43 -14.21 -11.30
C GLY A 48 2.95 -14.40 -11.25
N ILE A 49 3.71 -13.38 -10.83
CA ILE A 49 5.18 -13.40 -10.81
C ILE A 49 5.70 -13.53 -9.37
N SER A 50 5.28 -12.61 -8.49
CA SER A 50 5.79 -12.50 -7.12
C SER A 50 4.75 -12.80 -6.06
N GLY A 51 3.49 -13.04 -6.44
CA GLY A 51 2.36 -13.10 -5.53
C GLY A 51 1.83 -11.72 -5.12
N GLY A 52 2.30 -10.63 -5.72
CA GLY A 52 1.72 -9.30 -5.50
C GLY A 52 1.77 -8.79 -4.05
N HIS A 53 2.80 -9.14 -3.28
CA HIS A 53 2.84 -8.83 -1.84
C HIS A 53 2.88 -7.32 -1.58
N ILE A 54 3.83 -6.61 -2.22
CA ILE A 54 4.05 -5.14 -2.25
C ILE A 54 4.27 -4.47 -0.88
N ASN A 55 3.87 -5.11 0.21
CA ASN A 55 3.81 -4.64 1.58
C ASN A 55 4.52 -5.66 2.52
N PRO A 56 5.44 -5.20 3.39
CA PRO A 56 6.10 -6.06 4.37
C PRO A 56 5.16 -6.80 5.33
N ALA A 57 4.08 -6.16 5.80
CA ALA A 57 3.10 -6.79 6.70
C ALA A 57 2.33 -7.92 6.02
N VAL A 58 1.98 -7.76 4.74
CA VAL A 58 1.37 -8.82 3.92
C VAL A 58 2.35 -9.98 3.73
N THR A 59 3.61 -9.67 3.42
CA THR A 59 4.68 -10.67 3.28
C THR A 59 4.89 -11.45 4.57
N PHE A 60 4.92 -10.75 5.70
CA PHE A 60 5.09 -11.34 7.02
C PHE A 60 3.88 -12.19 7.43
N GLY A 61 2.67 -11.73 7.18
CA GLY A 61 1.45 -12.51 7.41
C GLY A 61 1.45 -13.83 6.64
N LEU A 62 1.76 -13.80 5.34
CA LEU A 62 1.88 -14.99 4.50
C LEU A 62 3.01 -15.92 4.96
N PHE A 63 4.12 -15.37 5.45
CA PHE A 63 5.19 -16.15 6.07
C PHE A 63 4.71 -16.87 7.35
N LEU A 64 4.03 -16.17 8.27
CA LEU A 64 3.48 -16.77 9.49
C LEU A 64 2.45 -17.86 9.19
N ALA A 65 1.67 -17.70 8.13
CA ALA A 65 0.75 -18.73 7.64
C ALA A 65 1.44 -19.86 6.86
N ARG A 66 2.78 -19.91 6.85
CA ARG A 66 3.61 -20.92 6.16
C ARG A 66 3.36 -20.99 4.65
N LYS A 67 2.89 -19.89 4.05
CA LYS A 67 2.70 -19.75 2.59
C LYS A 67 3.93 -19.18 1.87
N LEU A 68 4.97 -18.76 2.61
CA LEU A 68 6.22 -18.22 2.07
C LEU A 68 7.41 -18.75 2.88
N SER A 69 8.54 -19.05 2.23
CA SER A 69 9.78 -19.42 2.94
C SER A 69 10.44 -18.21 3.61
N LEU A 70 11.18 -18.43 4.69
CA LEU A 70 11.88 -17.38 5.44
C LEU A 70 12.80 -16.55 4.53
N THR A 71 13.61 -17.21 3.71
CA THR A 71 14.55 -16.55 2.79
C THR A 71 13.81 -15.62 1.83
N ARG A 72 12.70 -16.08 1.22
CA ARG A 72 11.90 -15.24 0.33
C ARG A 72 11.25 -14.08 1.07
N ALA A 73 10.76 -14.30 2.30
CA ALA A 73 10.17 -13.25 3.12
C ALA A 73 11.15 -12.11 3.39
N VAL A 74 12.39 -12.45 3.81
CA VAL A 74 13.45 -11.47 4.09
C VAL A 74 13.80 -10.68 2.82
N PHE A 75 14.05 -11.35 1.69
CA PHE A 75 14.36 -10.66 0.44
C PHE A 75 13.20 -9.78 -0.04
N TYR A 76 11.95 -10.23 0.09
CA TYR A 76 10.79 -9.42 -0.27
C TYR A 76 10.72 -8.14 0.55
N ILE A 77 10.89 -8.22 1.87
CA ILE A 77 10.86 -7.04 2.75
C ILE A 77 11.96 -6.06 2.38
N ILE A 78 13.20 -6.53 2.18
CA ILE A 78 14.33 -5.69 1.78
C ILE A 78 14.03 -4.98 0.45
N MET A 79 13.58 -5.72 -0.57
CA MET A 79 13.31 -5.16 -1.89
C MET A 79 12.10 -4.21 -1.89
N GLN A 80 11.10 -4.47 -1.05
CA GLN A 80 9.96 -3.56 -0.85
C GLN A 80 10.43 -2.24 -0.22
N CYS A 81 11.23 -2.29 0.84
CA CYS A 81 11.80 -1.09 1.47
C CYS A 81 12.70 -0.31 0.52
N LEU A 82 13.61 -0.97 -0.20
CA LEU A 82 14.45 -0.31 -1.20
C LEU A 82 13.63 0.34 -2.31
N GLY A 83 12.61 -0.37 -2.82
CA GLY A 83 11.68 0.18 -3.80
C GLY A 83 10.96 1.43 -3.28
N ALA A 84 10.45 1.39 -2.04
CA ALA A 84 9.79 2.52 -1.39
C ALA A 84 10.72 3.74 -1.27
N ILE A 85 11.95 3.54 -0.81
CA ILE A 85 12.97 4.59 -0.68
C ILE A 85 13.25 5.23 -2.05
N CYS A 86 13.47 4.41 -3.08
CA CYS A 86 13.70 4.91 -4.44
C CYS A 86 12.49 5.70 -4.97
N GLY A 87 11.26 5.24 -4.73
CA GLY A 87 10.04 5.91 -5.17
C GLY A 87 9.89 7.30 -4.55
N ALA A 88 10.06 7.38 -3.22
CA ALA A 88 10.07 8.66 -2.50
C ALA A 88 11.22 9.58 -2.95
N GLY A 89 12.41 9.00 -3.18
CA GLY A 89 13.59 9.71 -3.63
C GLY A 89 13.40 10.40 -4.98
N VAL A 90 12.71 9.75 -5.93
CA VAL A 90 12.38 10.34 -7.23
C VAL A 90 11.42 11.52 -7.08
N VAL A 91 10.38 11.42 -6.24
CA VAL A 91 9.46 12.55 -5.98
C VAL A 91 10.21 13.73 -5.36
N LYS A 92 11.08 13.45 -4.37
CA LYS A 92 11.96 14.47 -3.77
C LYS A 92 12.87 15.11 -4.81
N GLY A 93 13.41 14.36 -5.77
CA GLY A 93 14.24 14.88 -6.85
C GLY A 93 13.50 15.83 -7.78
N PHE A 94 12.24 15.55 -8.11
CA PHE A 94 11.42 16.40 -8.98
C PHE A 94 10.84 17.63 -8.29
N GLN A 95 10.51 17.53 -7.00
CA GLN A 95 9.77 18.56 -6.27
C GLN A 95 10.40 18.87 -4.91
N GLN A 96 11.73 19.06 -4.86
CA GLN A 96 12.50 19.14 -3.61
C GLN A 96 11.93 20.14 -2.60
N GLY A 97 11.64 21.38 -3.02
CA GLY A 97 11.12 22.42 -2.12
C GLY A 97 9.77 22.03 -1.51
N LEU A 98 8.84 21.56 -2.35
CA LEU A 98 7.51 21.13 -1.93
C LEU A 98 7.57 19.89 -1.03
N TYR A 99 8.42 18.92 -1.39
CA TYR A 99 8.63 17.69 -0.64
C TYR A 99 9.14 17.97 0.77
N MET A 100 10.19 18.78 0.89
CA MET A 100 10.79 19.10 2.19
C MET A 100 9.89 20.01 3.03
N GLY A 101 9.14 20.92 2.39
CA GLY A 101 8.20 21.82 3.08
C GLY A 101 6.96 21.12 3.62
N ASN A 102 6.51 20.03 2.99
CA ASN A 102 5.24 19.37 3.31
C ASN A 102 5.42 17.95 3.90
N GLY A 103 6.57 17.65 4.50
CA GLY A 103 6.82 16.38 5.20
C GLY A 103 6.98 15.15 4.28
N GLY A 104 7.08 15.35 2.96
CA GLY A 104 7.48 14.31 2.00
C GLY A 104 6.51 13.12 1.87
N GLY A 105 5.26 13.26 2.32
CA GLY A 105 4.29 12.17 2.35
C GLY A 105 4.58 11.12 3.43
N ALA A 106 5.35 11.47 4.46
CA ALA A 106 5.61 10.60 5.60
C ALA A 106 4.39 10.48 6.53
N ASN A 107 4.15 9.27 7.05
CA ASN A 107 3.10 9.03 8.03
C ASN A 107 3.51 9.60 9.40
N VAL A 108 2.61 10.37 10.00
CA VAL A 108 2.78 10.95 11.35
C VAL A 108 1.48 10.83 12.13
N VAL A 109 1.58 10.73 13.46
CA VAL A 109 0.38 10.81 14.31
C VAL A 109 -0.11 12.25 14.28
N ALA A 110 -1.35 12.45 13.84
CA ALA A 110 -1.94 13.78 13.74
C ALA A 110 -2.02 14.47 15.11
N PRO A 111 -1.86 15.81 15.18
CA PRO A 111 -2.07 16.56 16.41
C PRO A 111 -3.43 16.26 17.04
N GLY A 112 -3.47 16.11 18.36
CA GLY A 112 -4.69 15.76 19.10
C GLY A 112 -4.89 14.25 19.31
N TYR A 113 -4.08 13.39 18.69
CA TYR A 113 -4.10 11.95 18.93
C TYR A 113 -2.87 11.47 19.70
N THR A 114 -3.05 10.44 20.53
CA THR A 114 -1.93 9.81 21.24
C THR A 114 -1.24 8.78 20.35
N LYS A 115 0.01 8.44 20.69
CA LYS A 115 0.73 7.32 20.04
C LYS A 115 -0.03 6.00 20.16
N GLY A 116 -0.75 5.79 21.26
CA GLY A 116 -1.60 4.61 21.46
C GLY A 116 -2.78 4.56 20.49
N SER A 117 -3.43 5.70 20.25
CA SER A 117 -4.51 5.83 19.25
C SER A 117 -3.99 5.54 17.84
N GLY A 118 -2.84 6.11 17.48
CA GLY A 118 -2.19 5.84 16.18
C GLY A 118 -1.82 4.36 16.01
N LEU A 119 -1.22 3.75 17.03
CA LEU A 119 -0.88 2.32 17.01
C LEU A 119 -2.13 1.45 16.85
N GLY A 120 -3.20 1.75 17.58
CA GLY A 120 -4.46 1.01 17.48
C GLY A 120 -5.06 1.09 16.07
N ALA A 121 -5.06 2.28 15.46
CA ALA A 121 -5.54 2.47 14.10
C ALA A 121 -4.73 1.65 13.08
N GLU A 122 -3.39 1.69 13.16
CA GLU A 122 -2.50 0.93 12.28
C GLU A 122 -2.67 -0.59 12.43
N ILE A 123 -2.88 -1.09 13.65
CA ILE A 123 -3.13 -2.52 13.90
C ILE A 123 -4.44 -2.96 13.22
N ILE A 124 -5.54 -2.24 13.45
CA ILE A 124 -6.85 -2.61 12.91
C ILE A 124 -6.86 -2.45 11.38
N GLY A 125 -6.29 -1.36 10.85
CA GLY A 125 -6.18 -1.14 9.41
C GLY A 125 -5.36 -2.23 8.71
N THR A 126 -4.20 -2.58 9.27
CA THR A 126 -3.36 -3.67 8.74
C THR A 126 -4.04 -5.02 8.85
N PHE A 127 -4.78 -5.27 9.94
CA PHE A 127 -5.57 -6.49 10.09
C PHE A 127 -6.61 -6.63 8.97
N VAL A 128 -7.38 -5.58 8.64
CA VAL A 128 -8.36 -5.60 7.55
C VAL A 128 -7.69 -5.90 6.20
N LEU A 129 -6.54 -5.30 5.93
CA LEU A 129 -5.75 -5.57 4.73
C LEU A 129 -5.31 -7.04 4.65
N VAL A 130 -4.64 -7.54 5.70
CA VAL A 130 -4.07 -8.89 5.70
C VAL A 130 -5.18 -9.95 5.71
N TYR A 131 -6.28 -9.71 6.43
CA TYR A 131 -7.47 -10.56 6.39
C TYR A 131 -8.07 -10.64 4.99
N THR A 132 -8.15 -9.51 4.28
CA THR A 132 -8.60 -9.46 2.88
C THR A 132 -7.67 -10.26 1.97
N VAL A 133 -6.34 -10.14 2.14
CA VAL A 133 -5.37 -10.95 1.38
C VAL A 133 -5.57 -12.45 1.62
N PHE A 134 -5.74 -12.88 2.86
CA PHE A 134 -6.01 -14.30 3.15
C PHE A 134 -7.33 -14.76 2.54
N SER A 135 -8.38 -13.96 2.65
CA SER A 135 -9.69 -14.24 2.05
C SER A 135 -9.62 -14.32 0.52
N ALA A 136 -8.81 -13.47 -0.11
CA ALA A 136 -8.62 -13.42 -1.56
C ALA A 136 -7.66 -14.51 -2.10
N THR A 137 -6.93 -15.22 -1.23
CA THR A 137 -6.04 -16.33 -1.57
C THR A 137 -6.56 -17.70 -1.14
N ASP A 138 -7.75 -17.76 -0.56
CA ASP A 138 -8.33 -19.00 -0.08
C ASP A 138 -8.89 -19.83 -1.25
N ALA A 139 -8.14 -20.87 -1.64
CA ALA A 139 -8.52 -21.81 -2.69
C ALA A 139 -9.79 -22.64 -2.37
N LYS A 140 -10.25 -22.66 -1.10
CA LYS A 140 -11.52 -23.32 -0.73
C LYS A 140 -12.74 -22.43 -0.93
N ARG A 141 -12.56 -21.11 -1.03
CA ARG A 141 -13.58 -20.18 -1.49
C ARG A 141 -13.57 -20.13 -3.02
N ASN A 142 -13.81 -21.28 -3.65
CA ASN A 142 -14.12 -21.30 -5.07
C ASN A 142 -15.48 -20.62 -5.26
N ALA A 143 -15.48 -19.43 -5.85
CA ALA A 143 -16.63 -19.05 -6.66
C ALA A 143 -16.74 -20.13 -7.74
N ARG A 144 -17.84 -20.90 -7.67
CA ARG A 144 -18.35 -21.84 -8.68
C ARG A 144 -17.58 -21.75 -10.02
N ASP A 145 -16.77 -22.77 -10.29
CA ASP A 145 -16.08 -23.04 -11.56
C ASP A 145 -14.99 -22.05 -12.04
N SER A 146 -13.94 -21.79 -11.25
CA SER A 146 -12.76 -21.05 -11.73
C SER A 146 -11.44 -21.61 -11.18
N HIS A 147 -10.66 -22.28 -12.04
CA HIS A 147 -9.35 -22.88 -11.76
C HIS A 147 -8.19 -21.88 -11.57
N VAL A 148 -8.46 -20.69 -11.04
CA VAL A 148 -7.46 -19.61 -11.04
C VAL A 148 -7.27 -19.08 -9.61
N PRO A 149 -6.31 -19.62 -8.83
CA PRO A 149 -5.89 -19.02 -7.58
C PRO A 149 -4.96 -17.83 -7.89
N ILE A 150 -5.49 -16.82 -8.57
CA ILE A 150 -4.85 -15.51 -8.66
C ILE A 150 -5.55 -14.65 -7.62
N LEU A 151 -4.78 -14.14 -6.66
CA LEU A 151 -5.23 -13.12 -5.70
C LEU A 151 -6.29 -12.23 -6.33
N ALA A 152 -7.50 -12.19 -5.77
CA ALA A 152 -8.51 -11.23 -6.22
C ALA A 152 -7.97 -9.82 -5.91
N PRO A 153 -7.42 -9.09 -6.91
CA PRO A 153 -6.65 -7.89 -6.64
C PRO A 153 -7.56 -6.72 -6.27
N LEU A 154 -8.81 -6.77 -6.74
CA LEU A 154 -9.82 -5.74 -6.54
C LEU A 154 -10.21 -5.60 -5.05
N PRO A 155 -10.61 -6.67 -4.33
CA PRO A 155 -10.83 -6.59 -2.88
C PRO A 155 -9.63 -6.04 -2.09
N ILE A 156 -8.41 -6.43 -2.46
CA ILE A 156 -7.19 -5.99 -1.76
C ILE A 156 -6.98 -4.48 -1.96
N GLY A 157 -7.13 -3.98 -3.18
CA GLY A 157 -7.07 -2.53 -3.45
C GLY A 157 -8.17 -1.75 -2.72
N PHE A 158 -9.39 -2.27 -2.68
CA PHE A 158 -10.49 -1.66 -1.92
C PHE A 158 -10.26 -1.67 -0.41
N ALA A 159 -9.66 -2.72 0.16
CA ALA A 159 -9.32 -2.74 1.58
C ALA A 159 -8.30 -1.64 1.93
N VAL A 160 -7.32 -1.39 1.07
CA VAL A 160 -6.38 -0.28 1.26
C VAL A 160 -7.09 1.07 1.12
N PHE A 161 -7.94 1.23 0.10
CA PHE A 161 -8.74 2.43 -0.11
C PHE A 161 -9.61 2.79 1.10
N LEU A 162 -10.28 1.82 1.71
CA LEU A 162 -11.18 2.06 2.84
C LEU A 162 -10.45 2.42 4.15
N VAL A 163 -9.17 2.06 4.26
CA VAL A 163 -8.36 2.30 5.47
C VAL A 163 -7.56 3.60 5.37
N HIS A 164 -7.41 4.18 4.16
CA HIS A 164 -6.70 5.44 3.90
C HIS A 164 -7.66 6.62 3.74
#